data_AF-A0A956ZZD5-F1
#
_entry.id   AF-A0A956ZZD5-F1
#
_cell.length_a   1.000
_cell.length_b   1.000
_cell.length_c   1.000
_cell.angle_alpha   90.00
_cell.angle_beta   90.00
_cell.angle_gamma   90.00
#
_symmetry.space_group_name_H-M   'P 1'
#
loop_
_entity.id
_entity.type
_entity.pdbx_description
1 polymer ?
#
loop_
_entity_poly.entity_id
_entity_poly.type
_entity_poly.pdbx_seq_one_letter_code
_entity_poly.pdbx_strand_id
1 'polypeptide(L)'
;MKKDINDETSSYLNQSRAYGRDEGKARVYDDAPKGKKERSSLIAAITAKGLEPKHCLAHPDSVNKAAFMIFLKQLLANLEQGSILLMDNWRVHHGKHIKELIESHDCSVRY
;
A
#
# COMPACT_ATOMS: atom_id res chain seq x y z
N MET A 1 -19.69 -8.83 -11.87
CA MET A 1 -18.23 -8.64 -12.13
C MET A 1 -17.60 -8.15 -10.83
N LYS A 2 -16.66 -8.90 -10.26
CA LYS A 2 -16.01 -8.56 -8.98
C LYS A 2 -14.80 -7.67 -9.27
N LYS A 3 -14.79 -6.46 -8.73
CA LYS A 3 -13.72 -5.48 -8.93
C LYS A 3 -13.00 -5.31 -7.60
N ASP A 4 -11.70 -5.48 -7.62
CA ASP A 4 -10.82 -5.31 -6.47
C ASP A 4 -9.80 -4.22 -6.83
N ILE A 5 -9.60 -3.24 -5.93
CA ILE A 5 -8.75 -2.07 -6.18
C ILE A 5 -7.50 -2.18 -5.32
N ASN A 6 -6.32 -2.03 -5.91
CA ASN A 6 -5.06 -1.99 -5.18
C ASN A 6 -4.42 -0.59 -5.25
N ASP A 7 -3.84 -0.17 -4.13
CA ASP A 7 -3.03 1.04 -4.03
C ASP A 7 -1.92 0.89 -2.97
N GLU A 8 -0.93 1.78 -3.03
CA GLU A 8 0.13 1.94 -2.03
C GLU A 8 -0.05 3.25 -1.26
N THR A 9 0.10 3.19 0.06
CA THR A 9 0.34 4.39 0.87
C THR A 9 1.59 4.24 1.72
N SER A 10 2.24 5.36 2.04
CA SER A 10 3.41 5.35 2.91
C SER A 10 3.34 6.44 3.97
N SER A 11 3.88 6.14 5.15
CA SER A 11 3.90 7.05 6.30
C SER A 11 5.29 7.08 6.91
N TYR A 12 5.74 8.27 7.32
CA TYR A 12 6.95 8.40 8.13
C TYR A 12 6.66 8.04 9.59
N LEU A 13 7.54 7.26 10.20
CA LEU A 13 7.42 6.76 11.57
C LEU A 13 7.92 7.76 12.61
N ASN A 14 8.78 8.68 12.19
CA ASN A 14 9.24 9.81 12.98
C ASN A 14 8.12 10.85 13.11
N GLN A 15 7.09 10.50 13.89
CA GLN A 15 5.98 11.37 14.25
C GLN A 15 6.39 12.27 15.41
N SER A 16 6.83 13.49 15.08
CA SER A 16 6.90 14.59 16.03
C SER A 16 5.61 15.40 15.97
N ARG A 17 5.23 16.03 17.08
CA ARG A 17 4.10 16.97 17.08
C ARG A 17 4.47 18.14 16.17
N ALA A 18 3.57 18.50 15.26
CA ALA A 18 3.75 19.66 14.39
C ALA A 18 3.63 21.00 15.15
N TYR A 19 2.97 21.00 16.31
CA TYR A 19 2.69 22.19 17.10
C TYR A 19 2.86 21.90 18.60
N GLY A 20 3.43 22.87 19.33
CA GLY A 20 3.42 22.92 20.78
C GLY A 20 2.05 23.36 21.32
N ARG A 21 1.84 23.23 22.64
CA ARG A 21 0.60 23.64 23.31
C ARG A 21 0.90 24.57 24.48
N ASP A 22 0.05 25.57 24.65
CA ASP A 22 0.00 26.50 25.77
C ASP A 22 -1.45 26.61 26.24
N GLU A 23 -1.68 26.90 27.51
CA GLU A 23 -3.04 27.08 28.04
C GLU A 23 -3.64 28.44 27.64
N GLY A 24 -2.82 29.40 27.20
CA GLY A 24 -3.23 30.74 26.79
C GLY A 24 -2.99 31.02 25.31
N LYS A 25 -2.29 32.14 25.03
CA LYS A 25 -1.98 32.62 23.67
C LYS A 25 -0.49 32.91 23.50
N ALA A 26 0.37 32.33 24.34
CA ALA A 26 1.80 32.57 24.26
C ALA A 26 2.41 31.81 23.06
N ARG A 27 3.51 32.36 22.52
CA ARG A 27 4.32 31.63 21.53
C ARG A 27 5.03 30.48 22.23
N VAL A 28 4.83 29.27 21.72
CA VAL A 28 5.50 28.06 22.20
C VAL A 28 6.78 27.84 21.40
N TYR A 29 7.87 27.55 22.10
CA TYR A 29 9.12 27.05 21.55
C TYR A 29 9.31 25.63 22.07
N ASP A 30 9.60 24.68 21.18
CA ASP A 30 9.76 23.27 21.51
C ASP A 30 10.81 22.64 20.59
N ASP A 31 11.45 21.57 21.05
CA ASP A 31 12.46 20.82 20.33
C ASP A 31 11.86 19.51 19.82
N ALA A 32 11.94 19.29 18.50
CA ALA A 32 11.48 18.05 17.88
C ALA A 32 12.67 17.20 17.42
N PRO A 33 12.60 15.86 17.58
CA PRO A 33 13.67 14.98 17.10
C PRO A 33 13.84 15.13 15.58
N LYS A 34 15.02 15.64 15.15
CA LYS A 34 15.48 15.68 13.75
C LYS A 34 16.21 14.39 13.36
N GLY A 35 15.65 13.24 13.74
CA GLY A 35 16.23 11.93 13.44
C GLY A 35 16.18 11.57 11.95
N LYS A 36 16.84 10.46 11.59
CA LYS A 36 16.69 9.84 10.27
C LYS A 36 15.21 9.55 10.02
N LYS A 37 14.71 9.92 8.84
CA LYS A 37 13.34 9.61 8.46
C LYS A 37 13.21 8.10 8.28
N GLU A 38 12.39 7.47 9.10
CA GLU A 38 11.99 6.07 8.97
C GLU A 38 10.61 6.03 8.35
N ARG A 39 10.34 5.02 7.51
CA ARG A 39 9.07 4.91 6.79
C ARG A 39 8.45 3.55 7.06
N SER A 40 7.15 3.46 6.84
CA SER A 40 6.50 2.20 6.54
C SER A 40 5.53 2.42 5.38
N SER A 41 5.61 1.57 4.37
CA SER A 41 4.66 1.51 3.26
C SER A 41 3.67 0.38 3.50
N LEU A 42 2.42 0.60 3.12
CA LEU A 42 1.36 -0.39 3.06
C LEU A 42 0.92 -0.52 1.60
N ILE A 43 1.00 -1.73 1.06
CA ILE A 43 0.31 -2.11 -0.17
C ILE A 43 -0.94 -2.87 0.23
N ALA A 44 -2.10 -2.49 -0.29
CA ALA A 44 -3.35 -3.12 0.09
C ALA A 44 -4.33 -3.22 -1.08
N ALA A 45 -5.11 -4.29 -1.13
CA ALA A 45 -6.24 -4.40 -2.03
C ALA A 45 -7.57 -4.39 -1.27
N ILE A 46 -8.49 -3.54 -1.73
CA ILE A 46 -9.85 -3.44 -1.22
C ILE A 46 -10.77 -4.18 -2.18
N THR A 47 -11.56 -5.10 -1.63
CA THR A 47 -12.56 -5.85 -2.39
C THR A 47 -13.96 -5.26 -2.14
N ALA A 48 -14.97 -5.75 -2.86
CA ALA A 48 -16.36 -5.42 -2.55
C ALA A 48 -16.81 -5.83 -1.13
N LYS A 49 -16.06 -6.73 -0.47
CA LYS A 49 -16.29 -7.14 0.92
C LYS A 49 -15.54 -6.26 1.94
N GLY A 50 -14.77 -5.28 1.45
CA GLY A 50 -13.92 -4.41 2.26
C GLY A 50 -12.45 -4.81 2.24
N LEU A 51 -11.71 -4.24 3.19
CA LEU A 51 -10.28 -4.50 3.40
C LEU A 51 -10.12 -5.67 4.38
N GLU A 52 -9.34 -6.68 4.01
CA GLU A 52 -8.99 -7.82 4.87
C GLU A 52 -7.47 -7.90 5.07
N PRO A 53 -6.95 -8.30 6.24
CA PRO A 53 -5.50 -8.38 6.49
C PRO A 53 -4.73 -9.24 5.48
N LYS A 54 -5.35 -10.28 4.92
CA LYS A 54 -4.77 -11.16 3.89
C LYS A 54 -4.58 -10.47 2.53
N HIS A 55 -5.17 -9.30 2.34
CA HIS A 55 -5.03 -8.46 1.15
C HIS A 55 -4.06 -7.30 1.38
N CYS A 56 -3.24 -7.35 2.44
CA CYS A 56 -2.32 -6.29 2.83
C CYS A 56 -0.88 -6.80 2.95
N LEU A 57 0.08 -5.95 2.60
CA LEU A 57 1.50 -6.12 2.90
C LEU A 57 2.07 -4.83 3.50
N ALA A 58 2.54 -4.91 4.74
CA ALA A 58 3.35 -3.85 5.35
C ALA A 58 4.83 -4.05 5.01
N HIS A 59 5.48 -2.99 4.53
CA HIS A 59 6.89 -2.98 4.13
C HIS A 59 7.62 -1.85 4.90
N PRO A 60 8.82 -2.10 5.45
CA PRO A 60 9.55 -1.09 6.23
C PRO A 60 10.15 0.04 5.40
N ASP A 61 10.08 -0.05 4.06
CA ASP A 61 10.71 0.91 3.15
C ASP A 61 9.76 1.26 2.00
N SER A 62 10.30 1.92 0.96
CA SER A 62 9.61 2.09 -0.33
C SER A 62 9.23 0.75 -0.89
N VAL A 63 8.01 0.62 -1.38
CA VAL A 63 7.66 -0.53 -2.20
C VAL A 63 8.50 -0.49 -3.46
N ASN A 64 9.16 -1.61 -3.73
CA ASN A 64 9.87 -1.85 -4.97
C ASN A 64 9.19 -3.02 -5.70
N LYS A 65 9.70 -3.32 -6.89
CA LYS A 65 9.17 -4.43 -7.70
C LYS A 65 9.17 -5.77 -6.96
N ALA A 66 10.17 -6.06 -6.12
CA ALA A 66 10.24 -7.31 -5.38
C ALA A 66 9.15 -7.40 -4.30
N ALA A 67 8.96 -6.32 -3.53
CA ALA A 67 7.89 -6.23 -2.53
C ALA A 67 6.51 -6.34 -3.20
N PHE A 68 6.31 -5.66 -4.34
CA PHE A 68 5.08 -5.77 -5.12
C PHE A 68 4.81 -7.20 -5.62
N MET A 69 5.83 -7.91 -6.11
CA MET A 69 5.67 -9.29 -6.55
C MET A 69 5.30 -10.24 -5.41
N ILE A 70 5.83 -10.02 -4.20
CA ILE A 70 5.45 -10.79 -3.01
C ILE A 70 3.99 -10.53 -2.67
N PHE A 71 3.61 -9.25 -2.60
CA PHE A 71 2.24 -8.82 -2.36
C PHE A 71 1.27 -9.44 -3.37
N LEU A 72 1.57 -9.33 -4.66
CA LEU A 72 0.69 -9.81 -5.73
C LEU A 72 0.43 -11.32 -5.64
N LYS A 73 1.47 -12.12 -5.36
CA LYS A 73 1.32 -13.57 -5.17
C LYS A 73 0.45 -13.91 -3.96
N GLN A 74 0.64 -13.20 -2.85
CA GLN A 74 -0.18 -13.38 -1.64
C GLN A 74 -1.64 -12.98 -1.91
N LEU A 75 -1.85 -11.84 -2.57
CA LEU A 75 -3.18 -11.36 -2.92
C LEU A 75 -3.92 -12.36 -3.82
N LEU A 76 -3.30 -12.79 -4.92
CA LEU A 76 -3.93 -13.70 -5.88
C LEU A 76 -4.31 -15.06 -5.27
N ALA A 77 -3.55 -15.56 -4.31
CA ALA A 77 -3.90 -16.78 -3.57
C ALA A 77 -5.16 -16.64 -2.70
N ASN A 78 -5.57 -15.40 -2.40
CA ASN A 78 -6.72 -15.08 -1.56
C ASN A 78 -7.90 -14.48 -2.34
N LEU A 79 -7.72 -14.15 -3.62
CA LEU A 79 -8.78 -13.61 -4.46
C LEU A 79 -9.70 -14.70 -4.99
N GLU A 80 -10.93 -14.32 -5.27
CA GLU A 80 -11.90 -15.20 -5.90
C GLU A 80 -11.63 -15.28 -7.41
N GLN A 81 -11.79 -16.47 -7.99
CA GLN A 81 -11.70 -16.64 -9.44
C GLN A 81 -12.65 -15.67 -10.16
N GLY A 82 -12.18 -15.11 -11.27
CA GLY A 82 -12.88 -14.07 -12.04
C GLY A 82 -12.78 -12.66 -11.46
N SER A 83 -11.99 -12.45 -10.40
CA SER A 83 -11.69 -11.10 -9.89
C SER A 83 -10.97 -10.24 -10.93
N ILE A 84 -11.31 -8.96 -10.95
CA ILE A 84 -10.66 -7.95 -11.78
C ILE A 84 -9.87 -7.02 -10.86
N LEU A 85 -8.55 -7.07 -10.98
CA LEU A 85 -7.65 -6.19 -10.27
C LEU A 85 -7.55 -4.85 -11.02
N LEU A 86 -7.98 -3.78 -10.35
CA LEU A 86 -7.83 -2.39 -10.77
C LEU A 86 -6.57 -1.83 -10.10
N MET A 87 -5.60 -1.41 -10.90
CA MET A 87 -4.34 -0.81 -10.42
C MET A 87 -4.10 0.52 -11.11
N ASP A 88 -3.32 1.40 -10.50
CA ASP A 88 -2.85 2.60 -11.20
C ASP A 88 -1.82 2.26 -12.29
N ASN A 89 -1.39 3.26 -13.07
CA ASN A 89 -0.41 3.10 -14.15
C ASN A 89 1.05 3.08 -13.66
N TRP A 90 1.32 2.73 -12.41
CA TRP A 90 2.69 2.64 -11.93
C TRP A 90 3.45 1.53 -12.66
N ARG A 91 4.67 1.84 -13.12
CA ARG A 91 5.51 0.94 -13.95
C ARG A 91 5.69 -0.47 -13.38
N VAL A 92 5.66 -0.64 -12.06
CA VAL A 92 5.83 -1.97 -11.43
C VAL A 92 4.60 -2.86 -11.59
N HIS A 93 3.43 -2.29 -11.83
CA HIS A 93 2.19 -3.02 -12.09
C HIS A 93 2.15 -3.63 -13.49
N HIS A 94 3.01 -3.15 -14.39
CA HIS A 94 3.03 -3.60 -15.77
C HIS A 94 4.09 -4.68 -16.04
N GLY A 95 3.84 -5.43 -17.11
CA GLY A 95 4.78 -6.39 -17.69
C GLY A 95 4.12 -7.72 -17.98
N LYS A 96 4.66 -8.44 -18.97
CA LYS A 96 4.14 -9.74 -19.41
C LYS A 96 3.97 -10.72 -18.25
N HIS A 97 5.02 -10.86 -17.42
CA HIS A 97 5.01 -11.69 -16.21
C HIS A 97 3.92 -11.33 -15.18
N ILE A 98 3.55 -10.05 -15.02
CA ILE A 98 2.47 -9.65 -14.10
C ILE A 98 1.13 -10.14 -14.64
N LYS A 99 0.87 -9.87 -15.91
CA LYS A 99 -0.37 -10.28 -16.57
C LYS A 99 -0.52 -11.80 -16.57
N GLU A 100 0.53 -12.53 -16.94
CA GLU A 100 0.54 -14.00 -16.94
C GLU A 100 0.29 -14.58 -15.54
N LEU A 101 0.88 -13.98 -14.50
CA LEU A 101 0.66 -14.42 -13.12
C LEU A 101 -0.79 -14.19 -12.67
N ILE A 102 -1.40 -13.05 -13.04
CA ILE A 102 -2.79 -12.75 -12.72
C ILE A 102 -3.73 -13.71 -13.45
N GLU A 103 -3.48 -13.94 -14.74
CA GLU A 103 -4.28 -14.84 -15.59
C GLU A 103 -4.15 -16.30 -15.14
N SER A 104 -3.01 -16.73 -14.60
CA SER A 104 -2.83 -18.09 -14.07
C SER A 104 -3.67 -18.37 -12.81
N HIS A 105 -4.28 -17.35 -12.21
CA HIS A 105 -5.18 -17.46 -11.06
C HIS A 105 -6.65 -17.17 -11.46
N ASP A 106 -6.98 -17.28 -12.75
CA ASP A 106 -8.30 -16.97 -13.31
C ASP A 106 -8.76 -15.54 -13.01
N CYS A 107 -7.82 -14.61 -12.82
CA CYS A 107 -8.09 -13.20 -12.59
C CYS A 107 -7.72 -12.38 -13.84
N SER A 108 -8.14 -11.11 -13.87
CA SER A 108 -7.74 -10.17 -14.92
C SER A 108 -7.33 -8.82 -14.35
N VAL A 109 -6.63 -8.01 -15.15
CA VAL A 109 -6.13 -6.70 -14.73
C VAL A 109 -6.66 -5.58 -15.62
N ARG A 110 -6.95 -4.42 -15.02
CA ARG A 110 -7.23 -3.15 -15.69
C ARG A 110 -6.43 -2.03 -15.02
N TYR A 111 -6.15 -1.00 -15.82
CA TYR A 111 -5.45 0.22 -15.41
C TYR A 111 -6.28 1.45 -15.74
#